data_AF-X1S0V5-F1
#
_entry.id   AF-X1S0V5-F1
#
_cell.length_a   1.000
_cell.length_b   1.000
_cell.length_c   1.000
_cell.angle_alpha   90.00
_cell.angle_beta   90.00
_cell.angle_gamma   90.00
#
_symmetry.space_group_name_H-M   'P 1'
#
loop_
_entity.id
_entity.type
_entity.pdbx_description
1 polymer ?
#
loop_
_entity_poly.entity_id
_entity_poly.type
_entity_poly.pdbx_seq_one_letter_code
_entity_poly.pdbx_strand_id
1 'polypeptide(L)'
;MVIPSDDMVTQNDNKSISLTVQFIHPMEGDYMDIVKPAQFGVLIQGKKIDLLNTLQEKNVNDCTTWETNYQIKRPGDYIFYVKPQPYWEPAEDCFIIHYTKA
;
A
#
# COMPACT_ATOMS: atom_id res chain seq x y z
N MET A 1 -4.12 0.02 3.63
CA MET A 1 -3.49 -1.30 3.48
C MET A 1 -2.57 -1.28 2.28
N VAL A 2 -1.55 -2.14 2.27
CA VAL A 2 -0.73 -2.47 1.10
C VAL A 2 -0.76 -3.99 0.94
N ILE A 3 -1.02 -4.46 -0.27
CA ILE A 3 -1.21 -5.89 -0.56
C ILE A 3 -0.39 -6.22 -1.81
N PRO A 4 0.64 -7.07 -1.72
CA PRO A 4 1.37 -7.56 -2.88
C PRO A 4 0.59 -8.66 -3.62
N SER A 5 0.86 -8.83 -4.91
CA SER A 5 0.33 -9.95 -5.70
C SER A 5 0.85 -11.29 -5.20
N ASP A 6 2.09 -11.31 -4.71
CA ASP A 6 2.79 -12.51 -4.25
C ASP A 6 3.59 -12.19 -2.98
N ASP A 7 3.44 -13.03 -1.95
CA ASP A 7 4.19 -12.90 -0.68
C ASP A 7 5.61 -13.47 -0.79
N MET A 8 5.84 -14.38 -1.74
CA MET A 8 7.12 -15.03 -1.95
C MET A 8 7.39 -15.17 -3.45
N VAL A 9 8.58 -14.75 -3.87
CA VAL A 9 9.03 -14.84 -5.27
C VAL A 9 10.28 -15.69 -5.33
N THR A 10 10.20 -16.81 -6.05
CA THR A 10 11.33 -17.73 -6.26
C THR A 10 12.01 -17.48 -7.62
N GLN A 11 13.09 -18.22 -7.89
CA GLN A 11 13.92 -18.01 -9.08
C GLN A 11 13.16 -18.14 -10.40
N ASN A 12 12.15 -19.01 -10.46
CA ASN A 12 11.40 -19.31 -11.68
C ASN A 12 10.15 -18.44 -11.83
N ASP A 13 9.82 -17.63 -10.83
CA ASP A 13 8.62 -16.80 -10.82
C ASP A 13 8.83 -15.47 -11.55
N ASN A 14 7.73 -14.80 -11.86
CA ASN A 14 7.78 -13.43 -12.33
C ASN A 14 8.34 -12.51 -11.23
N LYS A 15 9.30 -11.66 -11.60
CA LYS A 15 9.95 -10.72 -10.68
C LYS A 15 9.25 -9.36 -10.60
N SER A 16 8.17 -9.17 -11.35
CA SER A 16 7.31 -7.99 -11.25
C SER A 16 6.16 -8.29 -10.30
N ILE A 17 6.10 -7.56 -9.19
CA ILE A 17 5.04 -7.66 -8.19
C ILE A 17 4.12 -6.45 -8.30
N SER A 18 2.82 -6.71 -8.39
CA SER A 18 1.80 -5.67 -8.33
C SER A 18 1.46 -5.40 -6.87
N LEU A 19 1.39 -4.12 -6.50
CA LEU A 19 1.09 -3.65 -5.15
C LEU A 19 -0.19 -2.86 -5.19
N THR A 20 -1.20 -3.35 -4.49
CA THR A 20 -2.49 -2.65 -4.31
C THR A 20 -2.47 -1.90 -2.99
N VAL A 21 -2.85 -0.63 -3.03
CA VAL A 21 -2.99 0.24 -1.87
C VAL A 21 -4.44 0.69 -1.79
N GLN A 22 -5.14 0.18 -0.78
CA GLN A 22 -6.57 0.42 -0.58
C GLN A 22 -6.89 0.62 0.90
N PHE A 23 -8.05 1.19 1.19
CA PHE A 23 -8.52 1.39 2.56
C PHE A 23 -9.89 0.77 2.74
N ILE A 24 -10.05 0.04 3.84
CA ILE A 24 -11.30 -0.57 4.28
C ILE A 24 -11.48 -0.12 5.73
N HIS A 25 -12.64 0.39 6.06
CA HIS A 25 -12.95 0.84 7.41
C HIS A 25 -12.88 -0.34 8.38
N PRO A 26 -12.07 -0.27 9.46
CA PRO A 26 -11.77 -1.45 10.29
C PRO A 26 -12.98 -2.02 11.05
N MET A 27 -13.98 -1.19 11.33
CA MET A 27 -15.20 -1.62 12.04
C MET A 27 -16.37 -1.89 11.10
N GLU A 28 -16.51 -1.10 10.02
CA GLU A 28 -17.65 -1.22 9.09
C GLU A 28 -17.38 -2.25 7.98
N GLY A 29 -16.12 -2.52 7.66
CA GLY A 29 -15.74 -3.46 6.60
C GLY A 29 -15.96 -2.94 5.19
N ASP A 30 -16.42 -1.70 5.04
CA ASP A 30 -16.65 -1.04 3.76
C ASP A 30 -15.39 -0.39 3.20
N TYR A 31 -15.32 -0.34 1.86
CA TYR A 31 -14.24 0.37 1.16
C TYR A 31 -14.38 1.87 1.37
N MET A 32 -13.24 2.55 1.46
CA MET A 32 -13.18 4.00 1.58
C MET A 32 -12.18 4.56 0.58
N ASP A 33 -12.48 5.77 0.09
CA ASP A 33 -11.54 6.55 -0.69
C ASP A 33 -10.23 6.73 0.07
N ILE A 34 -9.13 6.36 -0.57
CA ILE A 34 -7.80 6.74 -0.11
C ILE A 34 -7.27 7.85 -1.02
N VAL A 35 -7.18 9.06 -0.47
CA VAL A 35 -6.40 10.12 -1.11
C VAL A 35 -4.93 9.68 -1.24
N LYS A 36 -4.19 10.30 -2.15
CA LYS A 36 -2.78 9.94 -2.38
C LYS A 36 -2.02 9.91 -1.03
N PRO A 37 -1.37 8.77 -0.67
CA PRO A 37 -0.75 8.61 0.64
C PRO A 37 0.28 9.69 0.95
N ALA A 38 0.52 9.96 2.24
CA ALA A 38 1.59 10.86 2.67
C ALA A 38 2.97 10.24 2.41
N GLN A 39 3.10 8.91 2.57
CA GLN A 39 4.30 8.17 2.21
C GLN A 39 3.91 6.78 1.69
N PHE A 40 4.61 6.34 0.66
CA PHE A 40 4.54 4.98 0.16
C PHE A 40 5.91 4.56 -0.33
N GLY A 41 6.37 3.38 0.06
CA GLY A 41 7.71 2.95 -0.28
C GLY A 41 8.01 1.52 0.10
N VAL A 42 9.27 1.15 -0.10
CA VAL A 42 9.80 -0.15 0.25
C VAL A 42 11.09 0.00 1.04
N LEU A 43 11.24 -0.80 2.10
CA LEU A 43 12.45 -0.91 2.90
C LEU A 43 13.15 -2.22 2.55
N ILE A 44 14.38 -2.12 2.05
CA ILE A 44 15.20 -3.27 1.66
C ILE A 44 16.61 -3.04 2.19
N GLN A 45 17.15 -4.01 2.93
CA GLN A 45 18.52 -3.94 3.50
C GLN A 45 18.77 -2.63 4.28
N GLY A 46 17.78 -2.18 5.07
CA GLY A 46 17.87 -0.94 5.85
C GLY A 46 17.74 0.36 5.05
N LYS A 47 17.57 0.29 3.72
CA LYS A 47 17.39 1.48 2.85
C LYS A 47 15.94 1.63 2.44
N LYS A 48 15.39 2.82 2.67
CA LYS A 48 14.05 3.20 2.20
C LYS A 48 14.14 3.71 0.76
N ILE A 49 13.25 3.21 -0.08
CA ILE A 49 13.05 3.67 -1.45
C ILE A 49 11.64 4.22 -1.54
N ASP A 50 11.52 5.48 -1.97
CA ASP A 50 10.24 6.14 -2.18
C ASP A 50 9.59 5.62 -3.47
N LEU A 51 8.31 5.26 -3.38
CA LEU A 51 7.49 4.77 -4.48
C LEU A 51 6.24 5.65 -4.67
N LEU A 52 6.11 6.77 -3.96
CA LEU A 52 4.90 7.58 -3.99
C LEU A 52 4.54 8.11 -5.39
N ASN A 53 5.55 8.36 -6.23
CA ASN A 53 5.38 8.83 -7.60
C ASN A 53 5.11 7.71 -8.61
N THR A 54 5.17 6.44 -8.19
CA THR A 54 4.85 5.30 -9.06
C THR A 54 3.41 4.82 -8.90
N LEU A 55 2.67 5.37 -7.94
CA LEU A 55 1.26 5.08 -7.73
C LEU A 55 0.41 5.58 -8.90
N GLN A 56 -0.46 4.70 -9.37
CA GLN A 56 -1.50 4.98 -10.36
C GLN A 56 -2.85 4.84 -9.68
N GLU A 57 -3.75 5.78 -9.95
CA GLU A 57 -5.11 5.76 -9.40
C GLU A 57 -5.93 4.64 -10.06
N LYS A 58 -6.78 3.98 -9.26
CA LYS A 58 -7.69 2.91 -9.70
C LYS A 58 -8.99 2.99 -8.93
N ASN A 59 -10.11 2.71 -9.59
CA ASN A 59 -11.41 2.63 -8.92
C ASN A 59 -11.76 1.18 -8.59
N VAL A 60 -12.09 0.91 -7.34
CA VAL A 60 -12.55 -0.40 -6.84
C VAL A 60 -13.72 -0.16 -5.89
N ASN A 61 -14.87 -0.80 -6.15
CA ASN A 61 -16.10 -0.63 -5.38
C ASN A 61 -16.49 0.84 -5.19
N ASP A 62 -16.46 1.60 -6.29
CA ASP A 62 -16.73 3.05 -6.32
C ASP A 62 -15.83 3.91 -5.41
N CYS A 63 -14.73 3.34 -4.92
CA CYS A 63 -13.72 4.01 -4.11
C CYS A 63 -12.39 4.16 -4.85
N THR A 64 -11.72 5.27 -4.59
CA THR A 64 -10.38 5.57 -5.08
C THR A 64 -9.37 4.71 -4.33
N THR A 65 -8.61 3.93 -5.10
CA THR A 65 -7.49 3.10 -4.64
C THR A 65 -6.25 3.42 -5.48
N TRP A 66 -5.10 2.85 -5.10
CA TRP A 66 -3.87 3.03 -5.84
C TRP A 66 -3.22 1.69 -6.16
N GLU A 67 -2.51 1.64 -7.27
CA GLU A 67 -1.75 0.47 -7.69
C GLU A 67 -0.35 0.89 -8.17
N THR A 68 0.63 0.02 -7.99
CA THR A 68 1.93 0.16 -8.66
C THR A 68 2.54 -1.18 -8.96
N ASN A 69 3.51 -1.22 -9.87
CA ASN A 69 4.32 -2.41 -10.12
C ASN A 69 5.74 -2.18 -9.63
N TYR A 70 6.28 -3.16 -8.91
CA TYR A 70 7.64 -3.15 -8.40
C TYR A 70 8.45 -4.31 -8.97
N GLN A 71 9.59 -3.99 -9.59
CA GLN A 71 10.50 -5.00 -10.13
C GLN A 71 11.52 -5.44 -9.07
N ILE A 72 11.45 -6.70 -8.65
CA ILE A 72 12.45 -7.35 -7.79
C ILE A 72 13.74 -7.53 -8.60
N LYS A 73 14.83 -6.94 -8.10
CA LYS A 73 16.14 -6.97 -8.76
C LYS A 73 17.11 -7.96 -8.13
N ARG A 74 16.89 -8.32 -6.87
CA ARG A 74 17.77 -9.20 -6.09
C ARG A 74 16.98 -9.91 -4.98
N PRO A 75 17.44 -11.08 -4.50
CA PRO A 75 16.86 -11.71 -3.33
C PRO A 75 16.97 -10.83 -2.08
N GLY A 76 16.00 -10.96 -1.17
CA GLY A 76 15.97 -10.29 0.12
C GLY A 76 14.55 -10.01 0.59
N ASP A 77 14.44 -9.45 1.79
CA ASP A 77 13.14 -9.05 2.36
C ASP A 77 12.77 -7.65 1.87
N TYR A 78 11.62 -7.55 1.21
CA TYR A 78 11.04 -6.30 0.72
C TYR A 78 9.87 -5.95 1.61
N ILE A 79 10.05 -4.97 2.51
CA ILE A 79 8.98 -4.51 3.38
C ILE A 79 8.33 -3.30 2.72
N PHE A 80 7.18 -3.50 2.10
CA PHE A 80 6.38 -2.41 1.54
C PHE A 80 5.61 -1.73 2.67
N TYR A 81 5.49 -0.41 2.62
CA TYR A 81 4.80 0.34 3.67
C TYR A 81 3.99 1.50 3.10
N VAL A 82 2.88 1.80 3.77
CA VAL A 82 2.01 2.95 3.48
C VAL A 82 1.81 3.75 4.77
N LYS A 83 2.01 5.05 4.67
CA LYS A 83 1.47 6.04 5.59
C LYS A 83 0.36 6.81 4.85
N PRO A 84 -0.92 6.56 5.15
CA PRO A 84 -2.01 7.31 4.54
C PRO A 84 -2.04 8.76 5.06
N GLN A 85 -2.85 9.61 4.43
CA GLN A 85 -3.26 10.86 5.05
C GLN A 85 -4.16 10.55 6.25
N PRO A 86 -4.21 11.42 7.27
CA PRO A 86 -5.20 11.30 8.34
C PRO A 86 -6.61 11.35 7.78
N TYR A 87 -7.51 10.50 8.27
CA TYR A 87 -8.93 10.57 7.99
C TYR A 87 -9.70 10.89 9.27
N TRP A 88 -10.82 11.59 9.14
CA TRP A 88 -11.69 11.91 10.27
C TRP A 88 -12.57 10.72 10.60
N GLU A 89 -12.58 10.29 11.87
CA GLU A 89 -13.44 9.24 12.39
C GLU A 89 -14.55 9.85 13.26
N PRO A 90 -15.78 10.00 12.74
CA PRO A 90 -16.87 10.64 13.49
C PRO A 90 -17.25 9.91 14.78
N ALA A 91 -17.09 8.58 14.83
CA ALA A 91 -17.44 7.82 16.02
C ALA A 91 -16.44 8.04 17.18
N GLU A 92 -15.20 8.44 16.86
CA GLU A 92 -14.13 8.68 17.83
C GLU A 92 -13.79 10.18 18.00
N ASP A 93 -14.44 11.08 17.25
CA ASP A 93 -14.22 12.53 17.27
C ASP A 93 -12.73 12.89 17.12
N CYS A 94 -12.01 12.17 16.25
CA CYS A 94 -10.57 12.35 16.06
C CYS A 94 -10.10 12.02 14.65
N PHE A 95 -8.84 12.37 14.35
CA PHE A 95 -8.17 11.95 13.13
C PHE A 95 -7.33 10.69 13.37
N ILE A 96 -7.49 9.70 12.50
CA ILE A 96 -6.80 8.41 12.60
C ILE A 96 -5.84 8.22 11.43
N ILE A 97 -4.70 7.56 11.70
CA ILE A 97 -3.74 7.13 10.69
C ILE A 97 -3.46 5.65 10.89
N HIS A 98 -3.81 4.83 9.89
CA HIS A 98 -3.49 3.41 9.87
C HIS A 98 -2.23 3.12 9.06
N TYR A 99 -1.11 2.94 9.77
CA TYR A 99 0.14 2.48 9.15
C TYR A 99 0.02 1.01 8.78
N THR A 100 0.35 0.67 7.54
CA THR A 100 0.34 -0.72 7.07
C THR A 100 1.65 -1.09 6.41
N LYS A 101 2.06 -2.35 6.58
CA LYS A 101 3.18 -2.95 5.87
C LYS A 101 2.81 -4.33 5.33
N ALA A 102 3.48 -4.73 4.27
CA ALA A 102 3.50 -6.09 3.73
C ALA A 102 4.96 -6.52 3.58
#